data_AF-A0A7C7RQQ1-F1
#
_entry.id   AF-A0A7C7RQQ1-F1
#
_cell.length_a   1.000
_cell.length_b   1.000
_cell.length_c   1.000
_cell.angle_alpha   90.00
_cell.angle_beta   90.00
_cell.angle_gamma   90.00
#
_symmetry.space_group_name_H-M   'P 1'
#
loop_
_entity.id
_entity.type
_entity.pdbx_description
1 polymer ?
#
loop_
_entity_poly.entity_id
_entity_poly.type
_entity_poly.pdbx_seq_one_letter_code
_entity_poly.pdbx_strand_id
1 'polypeptide(L)'
;TCHRRAERARGARSGLSGLAYLLRHLAPLRLLCAPGDLGSTVTARAPETGLPRATFYDRVPGGAGLSPRLYELFEELLAAALERARACPCTDGCPGCVGPVGEQEPGTKQRTRRLLEGMIAGKHG
;
A
#
# COMPACT_ATOMS: atom_id res chain seq x y z
N THR A 1 2.94 -22.36 -16.77
CA THR A 1 4.22 -21.90 -17.34
C THR A 1 4.80 -20.77 -16.51
N CYS A 2 6.13 -20.68 -16.40
CA CYS A 2 6.87 -19.73 -15.55
C CYS A 2 6.41 -18.26 -15.73
N HIS A 3 6.02 -17.90 -16.95
CA HIS A 3 5.43 -16.61 -17.30
C HIS A 3 4.23 -16.22 -16.42
N ARG A 4 3.27 -17.13 -16.18
CA ARG A 4 2.06 -16.82 -15.38
C ARG A 4 2.39 -16.58 -13.91
N ARG A 5 3.42 -17.24 -13.38
CA ARG A 5 3.89 -17.04 -12.00
C ARG A 5 4.59 -15.68 -11.85
N ALA A 6 5.40 -15.29 -12.84
CA ALA A 6 6.02 -13.97 -12.88
C ALA A 6 4.98 -12.85 -12.98
N GLU A 7 3.98 -12.99 -13.84
CA GLU A 7 2.89 -12.00 -13.99
C GLU A 7 2.07 -11.82 -12.70
N ARG A 8 1.78 -12.92 -11.98
CA ARG A 8 1.09 -12.84 -10.69
C ARG A 8 1.93 -12.14 -9.62
N ALA A 9 3.23 -12.42 -9.57
CA ALA A 9 4.13 -11.76 -8.62
C ALA A 9 4.29 -10.25 -8.92
N ARG A 10 4.42 -9.87 -10.20
CA ARG A 10 4.44 -8.47 -10.64
C ARG A 10 3.13 -7.75 -10.32
N GLY A 11 2.00 -8.37 -10.64
CA GLY A 11 0.68 -7.83 -10.34
C GLY A 11 0.41 -7.61 -8.85
N ALA A 12 0.88 -8.54 -8.00
CA ALA A 12 0.75 -8.39 -6.56
C ALA A 12 1.67 -7.28 -6.02
N ARG A 13 2.91 -7.18 -6.53
CA ARG A 13 3.85 -6.11 -6.17
C ARG A 13 3.28 -4.73 -6.52
N SER A 14 2.79 -4.51 -7.73
CA SER A 14 2.21 -3.21 -8.13
C SER A 14 1.00 -2.82 -7.28
N GLY A 15 0.09 -3.78 -7.00
CA GLY A 15 -1.02 -3.54 -6.09
C GLY A 15 -0.57 -3.09 -4.69
N LEU A 16 0.44 -3.77 -4.13
CA LEU A 16 1.04 -3.44 -2.84
C LEU A 16 1.81 -2.11 -2.85
N SER A 17 2.47 -1.76 -3.94
CA SER A 17 3.15 -0.46 -4.09
C SER A 17 2.16 0.70 -4.00
N GLY A 18 1.03 0.60 -4.72
CA GLY A 18 -0.02 1.62 -4.62
C GLY A 18 -0.66 1.70 -3.23
N LEU A 19 -0.84 0.54 -2.56
CA LEU A 19 -1.31 0.49 -1.18
C LEU A 19 -0.31 1.18 -0.23
N ALA A 20 0.98 0.83 -0.34
CA ALA A 20 2.03 1.40 0.48
C ALA A 20 2.15 2.92 0.29
N TYR A 21 2.02 3.39 -0.95
CA TYR A 21 1.97 4.82 -1.25
C TYR A 21 0.78 5.48 -0.55
N LEU A 22 -0.44 4.97 -0.73
CA LEU A 22 -1.64 5.55 -0.10
C LEU A 22 -1.51 5.60 1.43
N LEU A 23 -1.14 4.49 2.06
CA LEU A 23 -1.02 4.42 3.51
C LEU A 23 0.06 5.36 4.06
N ARG A 24 1.21 5.48 3.39
CA ARG A 24 2.27 6.41 3.81
C ARG A 24 1.84 7.88 3.73
N HIS A 25 0.92 8.24 2.83
CA HIS A 25 0.43 9.61 2.70
C HIS A 25 -0.81 9.89 3.56
N LEU A 26 -1.62 8.87 3.86
CA LEU A 26 -2.82 9.02 4.69
C LEU A 26 -2.53 8.86 6.19
N ALA A 27 -1.62 7.96 6.57
CA ALA A 27 -1.30 7.70 7.96
C ALA A 27 -0.84 8.94 8.76
N PRO A 28 0.00 9.85 8.21
CA PRO A 28 0.40 11.07 8.93
C PRO A 28 -0.78 11.93 9.40
N LEU A 29 -1.90 11.93 8.67
CA LEU A 29 -3.11 12.68 9.05
C LEU A 29 -3.81 12.10 10.28
N ARG A 30 -3.58 10.82 10.59
CA ARG A 30 -4.20 10.11 11.73
C ARG A 30 -3.22 9.92 12.88
N LEU A 31 -1.94 9.73 12.56
CA LEU A 31 -0.85 9.57 13.53
C LEU A 31 -0.30 10.90 14.03
N LEU A 32 -0.68 12.03 13.41
CA LEU A 32 -0.21 13.37 13.75
C LEU A 32 1.32 13.49 13.70
N CYS A 33 1.94 12.81 12.73
CA CYS A 33 3.39 12.82 12.50
C CYS A 33 3.75 13.56 11.21
N ALA A 34 5.03 13.84 10.99
CA ALA A 34 5.47 14.37 9.71
C ALA A 34 5.38 13.28 8.63
N PRO A 35 5.12 13.62 7.35
CA PRO A 35 5.09 12.64 6.26
C PRO A 35 6.39 11.85 6.06
N GLY A 36 7.51 12.37 6.57
CA GLY A 36 8.83 11.74 6.51
C GLY A 36 9.11 10.74 7.63
N ASP A 37 8.30 10.70 8.70
CA ASP A 37 8.58 9.89 9.89
C ASP A 37 8.20 8.42 9.71
N LEU A 38 7.31 8.15 8.74
CA LEU A 38 6.85 6.80 8.40
C LEU A 38 7.47 6.34 7.07
N GLY A 39 8.27 5.28 7.14
CA GLY A 39 8.84 4.59 5.99
C GLY A 39 7.96 3.43 5.52
N SER A 40 8.10 3.07 4.25
CA SER A 40 7.48 1.87 3.68
C SER A 40 8.40 1.21 2.66
N THR A 41 8.43 -0.12 2.61
CA THR A 41 9.10 -0.89 1.55
C THR A 41 8.18 -1.99 1.01
N VAL A 42 8.31 -2.32 -0.27
CA VAL A 42 7.51 -3.35 -0.94
C VAL A 42 8.42 -4.39 -1.57
N THR A 43 8.30 -5.62 -1.09
CA THR A 43 9.07 -6.78 -1.53
C THR A 43 8.17 -7.69 -2.35
N ALA A 44 8.54 -7.98 -3.60
CA ALA A 44 7.74 -8.84 -4.48
C ALA A 44 7.67 -10.31 -3.99
N ARG A 45 8.71 -10.75 -3.29
CA ARG A 45 8.81 -12.09 -2.69
C ARG A 45 9.67 -11.98 -1.44
N ALA A 46 9.03 -11.97 -0.29
CA ALA A 46 9.69 -12.07 1.00
C ALA A 46 10.49 -13.38 1.10
N PRO A 47 11.76 -13.36 1.54
CA PRO A 47 12.56 -14.57 1.73
C PRO A 47 11.89 -15.59 2.67
N GLU A 48 11.30 -15.11 3.75
CA GLU A 48 10.77 -15.94 4.83
C GLU A 48 9.39 -16.57 4.53
N THR A 49 8.53 -15.90 3.76
CA THR A 49 7.18 -16.42 3.43
C THR A 49 7.02 -16.81 1.97
N GLY A 50 7.93 -16.37 1.09
CA GLY A 50 7.77 -16.48 -0.35
C GLY A 50 6.61 -15.66 -0.93
N LEU A 51 5.97 -14.79 -0.13
CA LEU A 51 4.82 -13.99 -0.53
C LEU A 51 5.20 -12.51 -0.74
N PRO A 52 4.47 -11.77 -1.58
CA PRO A 52 4.59 -10.32 -1.67
C PRO A 52 4.26 -9.65 -0.32
N ARG A 53 5.03 -8.61 0.06
CA ARG A 53 4.85 -7.90 1.33
C ARG A 53 5.04 -6.38 1.17
N ALA A 54 4.21 -5.62 1.86
CA ALA A 54 4.50 -4.23 2.21
C ALA A 54 4.86 -4.13 3.71
N THR A 55 5.97 -3.49 4.04
CA THR A 55 6.45 -3.29 5.42
C THR A 55 6.47 -1.80 5.73
N PHE A 56 5.90 -1.41 6.86
CA PHE A 56 5.94 -0.04 7.38
C PHE A 56 6.80 0.02 8.64
N TYR A 57 7.55 1.11 8.80
CA TYR A 57 8.49 1.27 9.90
C TYR A 57 8.73 2.75 10.21
N ASP A 58 9.11 3.01 11.45
CA ASP A 58 9.48 4.35 11.91
C ASP A 58 10.85 4.71 11.35
N ARG A 59 10.97 5.92 10.78
CA ARG A 59 12.26 6.47 10.33
C ARG A 59 12.98 7.26 11.41
N VAL A 60 12.28 7.56 12.50
CA VAL A 60 12.84 8.26 13.66
C VAL A 60 13.80 7.33 14.41
N PRO A 61 15.06 7.72 14.65
CA PRO A 61 15.99 6.92 15.44
C PRO A 61 15.42 6.58 16.82
N GLY A 62 15.54 5.32 17.23
CA GLY A 62 14.96 4.81 18.48
C GLY A 62 13.48 4.40 18.40
N GLY A 63 12.79 4.73 17.29
CA GLY A 63 11.37 4.44 17.10
C GLY A 63 10.48 5.43 17.85
N ALA A 64 9.48 5.97 17.16
CA ALA A 64 8.49 6.90 17.72
C ALA A 64 7.17 6.20 18.11
N GLY A 65 7.05 4.90 17.83
CA GLY A 65 5.82 4.14 18.03
C GLY A 65 4.77 4.38 16.95
N LEU A 66 5.16 4.83 15.75
CA LEU A 66 4.22 5.10 14.64
C LEU A 66 3.71 3.80 14.02
N SER A 67 4.59 2.82 13.82
CA SER A 67 4.24 1.56 13.18
C SER A 67 3.23 0.71 13.98
N PRO A 68 3.32 0.57 15.32
CA PRO A 68 2.26 -0.09 16.10
C PRO A 68 0.94 0.67 16.06
N ARG A 69 0.97 2.02 16.16
CA ARG A 69 -0.24 2.84 16.05
C ARG A 69 -0.89 2.77 14.67
N LEU A 70 -0.09 2.71 13.61
CA LEU A 70 -0.57 2.49 12.25
C LEU A 70 -1.31 1.15 12.15
N TYR A 71 -0.82 0.12 12.84
CA TYR A 71 -1.47 -1.19 12.87
C TYR A 71 -2.83 -1.14 13.56
N GLU A 72 -2.95 -0.41 14.68
CA GLU A 72 -4.23 -0.17 15.36
C GLU A 72 -5.24 0.54 14.45
N LEU A 73 -4.78 1.52 13.66
CA LEU A 73 -5.61 2.31 12.74
C LEU A 73 -5.73 1.69 11.34
N PHE A 74 -5.22 0.47 11.15
CA PHE A 74 -5.02 -0.08 9.81
C PHE A 74 -6.32 -0.19 9.02
N GLU A 75 -7.41 -0.57 9.66
CA GLU A 75 -8.71 -0.76 9.01
C GLU A 75 -9.31 0.57 8.52
N GLU A 76 -9.25 1.60 9.35
CA GLU A 76 -9.66 2.95 8.99
C GLU A 76 -8.85 3.48 7.82
N LEU A 77 -7.53 3.22 7.84
CA LEU A 77 -6.63 3.62 6.76
C LEU A 77 -6.90 2.84 5.46
N LEU A 78 -7.27 1.55 5.53
CA LEU A 78 -7.67 0.79 4.33
C LEU A 78 -8.95 1.35 3.71
N ALA A 79 -9.95 1.69 4.52
CA ALA A 79 -11.19 2.30 4.04
C ALA A 79 -10.90 3.66 3.38
N ALA A 80 -10.13 4.52 4.03
CA ALA A 80 -9.72 5.81 3.48
C ALA A 80 -8.90 5.67 2.18
N ALA A 81 -8.01 4.68 2.11
CA ALA A 81 -7.24 4.38 0.91
C ALA A 81 -8.13 3.93 -0.26
N LEU A 82 -9.12 3.09 -0.01
CA LEU A 82 -10.07 2.63 -1.02
C LEU A 82 -10.91 3.79 -1.55
N GLU A 83 -11.47 4.60 -0.66
CA GLU A 83 -12.21 5.82 -1.01
C GLU A 83 -11.36 6.75 -1.88
N ARG A 84 -10.11 7.01 -1.48
CA ARG A 84 -9.20 7.87 -2.23
C ARG A 84 -8.89 7.31 -3.63
N ALA A 85 -8.67 6.00 -3.73
CA ALA A 85 -8.39 5.34 -5.01
C ALA A 85 -9.62 5.33 -5.94
N ARG A 86 -10.85 5.29 -5.39
CA ARG A 86 -12.10 5.36 -6.15
C ARG A 86 -12.42 6.77 -6.64
N ALA A 87 -12.28 7.76 -5.77
CA ALA A 87 -12.65 9.15 -6.06
C ALA A 87 -11.68 9.84 -7.03
N CYS A 88 -10.42 9.39 -7.11
CA CYS A 88 -9.45 9.99 -8.02
C CYS A 88 -9.82 9.72 -9.50
N PRO A 89 -9.79 10.71 -10.41
CA PRO A 89 -10.18 10.52 -11.82
C PRO A 89 -9.08 9.90 -12.70
N CYS A 90 -7.86 9.67 -12.20
CA CYS A 90 -6.75 9.19 -13.04
C CYS A 90 -6.93 7.74 -13.51
N THR A 91 -6.32 7.36 -14.64
CA THR A 91 -6.40 5.99 -15.18
C THR A 91 -5.49 5.02 -14.42
N ASP A 92 -4.17 5.26 -14.41
CA ASP A 92 -3.18 4.29 -13.94
C ASP A 92 -2.58 4.60 -12.57
N GLY A 93 -2.57 5.87 -12.18
CA GLY A 93 -2.02 6.37 -10.93
C GLY A 93 -1.64 7.85 -11.04
N CYS A 94 -1.61 8.56 -9.92
CA CYS A 94 -1.04 9.90 -9.83
C CYS A 94 -0.53 10.16 -8.41
N PRO A 95 0.27 11.21 -8.18
CA PRO A 95 0.71 11.60 -6.83
C PRO A 95 -0.44 11.83 -5.84
N GLY A 96 -1.64 12.12 -6.35
CA GLY A 96 -2.84 12.27 -5.53
C GLY A 96 -3.47 10.97 -5.03
N CYS A 97 -3.11 9.78 -5.56
CA CYS A 97 -3.69 8.50 -5.14
C CYS A 97 -2.64 7.42 -4.91
N VAL A 98 -2.48 6.46 -5.83
CA VAL A 98 -1.59 5.29 -5.71
C VAL A 98 -0.13 5.57 -6.07
N GLY A 99 0.21 6.84 -6.35
CA GLY A 99 1.55 7.26 -6.76
C GLY A 99 1.69 7.49 -8.27
N PRO A 100 2.78 8.14 -8.70
CA PRO A 100 3.00 8.55 -10.09
C PRO A 100 3.26 7.35 -11.02
N VAL A 101 2.74 7.43 -12.25
CA VAL A 101 2.89 6.38 -13.30
C VAL A 101 4.35 6.12 -13.68
N GLY A 102 5.28 7.05 -13.45
CA GLY A 102 6.71 6.82 -13.69
C GLY A 102 7.39 5.90 -12.66
N GLU A 103 6.81 5.77 -11.47
CA GLU A 103 7.28 4.87 -10.41
C GLU A 103 6.45 3.58 -10.33
N GLN A 104 5.31 3.54 -11.01
CA GLN A 104 4.29 2.49 -10.91
C GLN A 104 3.99 1.86 -12.27
N GLU A 105 3.78 0.53 -12.32
CA GLU A 105 3.45 -0.15 -13.58
C GLU A 105 2.01 0.22 -14.05
N PRO A 106 1.72 0.15 -15.36
CA PRO A 106 0.36 0.29 -15.87
C PRO A 106 -0.65 -0.62 -15.16
N GLY A 107 -1.84 -0.09 -14.88
CA GLY A 107 -2.87 -0.79 -14.11
C GLY A 107 -2.64 -0.86 -12.59
N THR A 108 -1.64 -0.15 -12.05
CA THR A 108 -1.40 -0.11 -10.58
C THR A 108 -2.65 0.31 -9.82
N LYS A 109 -3.35 1.38 -10.22
CA LYS A 109 -4.60 1.81 -9.59
C LYS A 109 -5.66 0.70 -9.52
N GLN A 110 -5.89 0.01 -10.64
CA GLN A 110 -6.85 -1.09 -10.72
C GLN A 110 -6.48 -2.24 -9.77
N ARG A 111 -5.19 -2.61 -9.72
CA ARG A 111 -4.68 -3.69 -8.86
C ARG A 111 -4.76 -3.31 -7.39
N THR A 112 -4.39 -2.08 -7.02
CA THR A 112 -4.49 -1.57 -5.66
C THR A 112 -5.94 -1.53 -5.18
N ARG A 113 -6.88 -1.07 -6.01
CA ARG A 113 -8.32 -1.10 -5.68
C ARG A 113 -8.82 -2.52 -5.40
N ARG A 114 -8.52 -3.48 -6.28
CA ARG A 114 -8.91 -4.88 -6.09
C ARG A 114 -8.29 -5.49 -4.83
N LEU A 115 -7.04 -5.15 -4.53
CA LEU A 115 -6.38 -5.58 -3.31
C LEU A 115 -7.09 -5.03 -2.07
N LEU A 116 -7.37 -3.72 -2.04
CA LEU A 116 -8.08 -3.06 -0.96
C LEU A 116 -9.49 -3.67 -0.73
N GLU A 117 -10.24 -3.89 -1.82
CA GLU A 117 -11.55 -4.52 -1.78
C GLU A 117 -11.47 -5.94 -1.19
N GLY A 118 -10.49 -6.74 -1.61
CA GLY A 118 -10.28 -8.08 -1.08
C GLY A 118 -9.86 -8.10 0.40
N MET A 119 -9.01 -7.16 0.82
CA MET A 119 -8.57 -7.04 2.22
C MET A 119 -9.70 -6.61 3.16
N ILE A 120 -10.61 -5.74 2.70
CA ILE A 120 -11.77 -5.31 3.48
C ILE A 120 -12.82 -6.44 3.54
N ALA A 121 -13.13 -7.07 2.40
CA ALA A 121 -14.12 -8.14 2.31
C ALA A 121 -13.70 -9.40 3.08
N GLY A 122 -12.42 -9.79 3.00
CA GLY A 122 -11.91 -11.00 3.66
C GLY A 122 -11.82 -10.93 5.19
N LYS A 123 -12.15 -9.78 5.79
CA LYS A 123 -12.18 -9.59 7.26
C LYS A 123 -13.58 -9.71 7.86
N HIS A 124 -14.63 -9.75 7.04
CA HIS A 124 -16.03 -9.83 7.48
C HIS A 124 -16.62 -11.25 7.29
N GLY A 125 -15.77 -12.27 7.16
CA GLY A 125 -16.15 -13.67 6.95
C GLY A 125 -15.46 -14.62 7.90
#